data_AF-A0A9D8WNS6-F1
#
_entry.id   AF-A0A9D8WNS6-F1
#
_cell.length_a   1.000
_cell.length_b   1.000
_cell.length_c   1.000
_cell.angle_alpha   90.00
_cell.angle_beta   90.00
_cell.angle_gamma   90.00
#
_symmetry.space_group_name_H-M   'P 1'
#
loop_
_entity.id
_entity.type
_entity.pdbx_description
1 polymer ?
#
loop_
_entity_poly.entity_id
_entity_poly.type
_entity_poly.pdbx_seq_one_letter_code
_entity_poly.pdbx_strand_id
1 'polypeptide(L)'
;MTDNKGNHNSKLSTLNSKLNINQWSEEDRPREKLATMGAEALSNAELLAILIGSGNTEESAVDLMKKILTDCKNSLNSLGKMSIKELM
;
A
#
# COMPACT_ATOMS: atom_id res chain seq x y z
N MET A 1 -23.84 -46.54 -12.43
CA MET A 1 -22.57 -45.78 -12.37
C MET A 1 -22.46 -44.94 -13.62
N THR A 2 -22.55 -43.62 -13.51
CA THR A 2 -21.88 -42.68 -14.41
C THR A 2 -21.55 -41.42 -13.60
N ASP A 3 -20.32 -40.97 -13.79
CA ASP A 3 -19.52 -40.24 -12.84
C ASP A 3 -19.91 -38.76 -12.67
N ASN A 4 -20.04 -38.37 -11.41
CA ASN A 4 -20.07 -37.00 -10.94
C ASN A 4 -18.69 -36.35 -11.16
N LYS A 5 -18.53 -35.58 -12.25
CA LYS A 5 -17.36 -34.72 -12.44
C LYS A 5 -17.65 -33.32 -11.91
N GLY A 6 -17.46 -33.17 -10.60
CA GLY A 6 -17.43 -31.88 -9.92
C GLY A 6 -16.29 -31.00 -10.42
N ASN A 7 -16.65 -29.85 -10.98
CA ASN A 7 -16.09 -28.51 -10.74
C ASN A 7 -14.63 -28.43 -10.28
N HIS A 8 -13.67 -28.12 -11.17
CA HIS A 8 -12.31 -27.70 -10.82
C HIS A 8 -11.87 -26.53 -11.72
N ASN A 9 -12.53 -25.37 -11.62
CA ASN A 9 -12.08 -24.15 -12.30
C ASN A 9 -12.20 -22.88 -11.43
N SER A 10 -12.19 -23.01 -10.11
CA SER A 10 -12.28 -21.90 -9.15
C SER A 10 -10.94 -21.44 -8.54
N LYS A 11 -9.78 -21.81 -9.11
CA LYS A 11 -8.46 -21.52 -8.49
C LYS A 11 -7.51 -20.61 -9.28
N LEU A 12 -8.00 -19.87 -10.29
CA LEU A 12 -7.17 -18.98 -11.12
C LEU A 12 -7.49 -17.47 -10.94
N SER A 13 -7.97 -17.04 -9.78
CA SER A 13 -8.31 -15.63 -9.53
C SER A 13 -7.65 -14.99 -8.30
N THR A 14 -6.68 -15.64 -7.65
CA THR A 14 -6.13 -15.12 -6.38
C THR A 14 -4.60 -15.19 -6.30
N LEU A 15 -3.92 -14.67 -7.30
CA LEU A 15 -2.55 -14.16 -7.17
C LEU A 15 -2.54 -12.73 -7.70
N ASN A 16 -3.31 -11.84 -7.05
CA ASN A 16 -3.17 -10.40 -7.25
C ASN A 16 -1.82 -10.00 -6.66
N SER A 17 -0.76 -10.24 -7.43
CA SER A 17 0.61 -9.91 -7.08
C SER A 17 0.67 -8.38 -7.01
N LYS A 18 0.56 -7.82 -5.80
CA LYS A 18 0.79 -6.39 -5.58
C LYS A 18 2.19 -6.08 -6.11
N LEU A 19 2.25 -5.20 -7.09
CA LEU A 19 3.52 -4.76 -7.66
C LEU A 19 4.32 -4.03 -6.58
N ASN A 20 5.61 -4.37 -6.48
CA ASN A 20 6.54 -3.59 -5.68
C ASN A 20 6.62 -2.17 -6.25
N ILE A 21 6.89 -1.18 -5.39
CA ILE A 21 6.95 0.24 -5.82
C ILE A 21 7.96 0.43 -6.96
N ASN A 22 9.08 -0.30 -6.95
CA ASN A 22 10.08 -0.24 -8.02
C ASN A 22 9.60 -0.79 -9.37
N GLN A 23 8.44 -1.45 -9.43
CA GLN A 23 7.81 -1.94 -10.66
C GLN A 23 6.75 -0.97 -11.20
N TRP A 24 6.42 0.09 -10.46
CA TRP A 24 5.50 1.13 -10.94
C TRP A 24 6.16 1.97 -12.02
N SER A 25 5.36 2.68 -12.82
CA SER A 25 5.84 3.74 -13.70
C SER A 25 6.59 4.79 -12.89
N GLU A 26 7.63 5.39 -13.46
CA GLU A 26 8.47 6.38 -12.73
C GLU A 26 7.64 7.56 -12.21
N GLU A 27 6.59 7.97 -12.94
CA GLU A 27 5.65 9.02 -12.53
C GLU A 27 4.81 8.67 -11.29
N ASP A 28 4.60 7.38 -11.01
CA ASP A 28 3.84 6.89 -9.86
C ASP A 28 4.73 6.57 -8.65
N ARG A 29 6.04 6.41 -8.87
CA ARG A 29 6.97 6.09 -7.78
C ARG A 29 7.15 7.32 -6.89
N PRO A 30 6.92 7.22 -5.57
CA PRO A 30 6.88 8.39 -4.70
C PRO A 30 8.14 9.26 -4.74
N ARG A 31 9.35 8.66 -4.77
CA ARG A 31 10.60 9.44 -4.75
C ARG A 31 10.85 10.15 -6.09
N GLU A 32 10.57 9.47 -7.19
CA GLU A 32 10.72 9.96 -8.56
C GLU A 32 9.68 11.04 -8.86
N LYS A 33 8.42 10.81 -8.46
CA LYS A 33 7.34 11.79 -8.48
C LYS A 33 7.66 13.03 -7.65
N LEU A 34 8.23 12.85 -6.46
CA LEU A 34 8.69 13.98 -5.62
C LEU A 34 9.79 14.79 -6.32
N ALA A 35 10.75 14.13 -6.95
CA ALA A 35 11.84 14.79 -7.66
C ALA A 35 11.38 15.58 -8.89
N THR A 36 10.33 15.11 -9.57
CA THR A 36 9.85 15.68 -10.83
C THR A 36 8.72 16.68 -10.67
N MET A 37 7.77 16.40 -9.77
CA MET A 37 6.53 17.18 -9.59
C MET A 37 6.47 17.93 -8.26
N GLY A 38 7.38 17.66 -7.32
CA GLY A 38 7.39 18.28 -6.00
C GLY A 38 6.39 17.64 -5.02
N ALA A 39 6.46 18.06 -3.75
CA ALA A 39 5.72 17.45 -2.65
C ALA A 39 4.19 17.58 -2.76
N GLU A 40 3.71 18.63 -3.44
CA GLU A 40 2.30 18.91 -3.64
C GLU A 40 1.58 17.88 -4.52
N ALA A 41 2.32 17.16 -5.37
CA ALA A 41 1.76 16.11 -6.22
C ALA A 41 1.56 14.78 -5.47
N LEU A 42 2.06 14.66 -4.25
CA LEU A 42 2.01 13.43 -3.45
C LEU A 42 0.87 13.47 -2.44
N SER A 43 0.22 12.33 -2.25
CA SER A 43 -0.65 12.13 -1.10
C SER A 43 0.13 12.06 0.20
N ASN A 44 -0.56 12.32 1.33
CA ASN A 44 0.01 12.13 2.67
C ASN A 44 0.63 10.73 2.85
N ALA A 45 0.00 9.70 2.28
CA ALA A 45 0.51 8.34 2.35
C ALA A 45 1.83 8.17 1.58
N GLU A 46 1.95 8.77 0.39
CA GLU A 46 3.20 8.73 -0.38
C GLU A 46 4.32 9.51 0.31
N LEU A 47 4.02 10.67 0.90
CA LEU A 47 5.00 11.44 1.69
C LEU A 47 5.51 10.64 2.89
N LEU A 48 4.59 10.04 3.66
CA LEU A 48 4.97 9.18 4.79
C LEU A 48 5.72 7.94 4.32
N ALA A 49 5.35 7.36 3.18
CA ALA A 49 6.02 6.19 2.60
C ALA A 49 7.49 6.48 2.25
N ILE A 50 7.79 7.70 1.79
CA ILE A 50 9.16 8.15 1.55
C ILE A 50 9.94 8.23 2.87
N LEU A 51 9.32 8.76 3.94
CA LEU A 51 9.97 8.92 5.25
C LEU A 51 10.30 7.58 5.90
N ILE A 52 9.38 6.61 5.86
CA ILE A 52 9.65 5.27 6.41
C ILE A 52 10.59 4.45 5.51
N GLY A 53 10.69 4.81 4.22
CA GLY A 53 11.61 4.24 3.25
C GLY A 53 11.27 2.83 2.75
N SER A 54 10.57 2.03 3.54
CA SER A 54 10.16 0.66 3.18
C SER A 54 8.85 0.25 3.83
N GLY A 55 8.16 -0.70 3.18
CA GLY A 55 6.99 -1.38 3.75
C GLY A 55 7.40 -2.63 4.54
N ASN A 56 6.53 -3.63 4.55
CA ASN A 56 6.78 -4.94 5.13
C ASN A 56 6.68 -6.04 4.05
N THR A 57 6.76 -7.31 4.44
CA THR A 57 6.72 -8.45 3.50
C THR A 57 5.37 -8.59 2.77
N GLU A 58 4.29 -8.04 3.33
CA GLU A 58 2.92 -8.15 2.82
C GLU A 58 2.46 -6.90 2.05
N GLU A 59 3.00 -5.73 2.41
CA GLU A 59 2.51 -4.43 1.99
C GLU A 59 3.66 -3.49 1.62
N SER A 60 3.48 -2.74 0.52
CA SER A 60 4.41 -1.65 0.19
C SER A 60 4.37 -0.53 1.22
N ALA A 61 5.39 0.34 1.24
CA ALA A 61 5.41 1.50 2.13
C ALA A 61 4.16 2.38 1.95
N VAL A 62 3.70 2.54 0.70
CA VAL A 62 2.50 3.33 0.37
C VAL A 62 1.23 2.64 0.87
N ASP A 63 1.10 1.33 0.66
CA ASP A 63 -0.05 0.56 1.17
C ASP A 63 -0.14 0.62 2.69
N LEU A 64 0.99 0.42 3.37
CA LEU A 64 1.08 0.45 4.83
C LEU A 64 0.65 1.82 5.38
N MET A 65 1.16 2.91 4.80
CA MET A 65 0.78 4.27 5.22
C MET A 65 -0.66 4.61 4.88
N LYS A 66 -1.21 4.11 3.76
CA LYS A 66 -2.63 4.25 3.44
C LYS A 66 -3.51 3.59 4.50
N LYS A 67 -3.15 2.38 4.96
CA LYS A 67 -3.87 1.66 6.01
C LYS A 67 -3.88 2.46 7.32
N ILE A 68 -2.70 2.83 7.80
CA ILE A 68 -2.53 3.59 9.05
C ILE A 68 -3.28 4.94 8.98
N LEU A 69 -3.18 5.66 7.86
CA LEU A 69 -3.91 6.92 7.70
C LEU A 69 -5.43 6.70 7.67
N THR A 70 -5.92 5.60 7.09
CA THR A 70 -7.35 5.28 7.08
C THR A 70 -7.87 5.07 8.50
N ASP A 71 -7.12 4.37 9.35
CA ASP A 71 -7.44 4.20 10.77
C ASP A 71 -7.44 5.54 11.51
N CYS A 72 -6.60 6.48 11.07
CA CYS A 72 -6.54 7.86 11.57
C CYS A 72 -7.54 8.83 10.92
N LYS A 73 -8.52 8.34 10.15
CA LYS A 73 -9.48 9.18 9.38
C LYS A 73 -8.79 10.20 8.46
N ASN A 74 -7.69 9.79 7.84
CA ASN A 74 -6.82 10.59 6.96
C ASN A 74 -6.25 11.87 7.61
N SER A 75 -6.11 11.88 8.94
CA SER A 75 -5.61 13.04 9.70
C SER A 75 -4.19 12.77 10.22
N LEU A 76 -3.22 13.52 9.70
CA LEU A 76 -1.83 13.51 10.19
C LEU A 76 -1.74 13.94 11.66
N ASN A 77 -2.59 14.86 12.09
CA ASN A 77 -2.65 15.30 13.48
C ASN A 77 -3.19 14.20 14.41
N SER A 78 -4.10 13.35 13.93
CA SER A 78 -4.57 12.20 14.70
C SER A 78 -3.45 11.16 14.80
N LEU A 79 -2.78 10.88 13.68
CA LEU A 79 -1.64 9.95 13.64
C LEU A 79 -0.52 10.38 14.60
N GLY A 80 -0.13 11.66 14.57
CA GLY A 80 0.94 12.18 15.43
C GLY A 80 0.63 12.18 16.93
N LYS A 81 -0.63 11.94 17.32
CA LYS A 81 -1.06 11.83 18.73
C LYS A 81 -1.20 10.39 19.21
N MET A 82 -1.13 9.40 18.32
CA MET A 82 -1.23 8.00 18.70
C MET A 82 -0.02 7.59 19.53
N SER A 83 -0.29 6.81 20.57
CA SER A 83 0.75 6.07 21.28
C SER A 83 1.22 4.87 20.46
N ILE A 84 2.42 4.37 20.77
CA ILE A 84 2.95 3.14 20.16
C ILE A 84 1.96 1.97 20.33
N LYS A 85 1.26 1.91 21.46
CA LYS A 85 0.27 0.85 21.74
C LYS A 85 -0.97 0.93 20.86
N GLU A 86 -1.36 2.12 20.42
CA GLU A 86 -2.49 2.29 19.50
C GLU A 86 -2.10 2.00 18.04
N LEU A 87 -0.80 2.09 17.73
CA LEU A 87 -0.26 1.84 16.40
C LEU A 87 0.05 0.36 16.14
N MET A 88 0.28 -0.43 17.19
CA MET A 88 0.51 -1.88 17.16
C MET A 88 -0.80 -2.66 17.22
#